data_AF-A0A6F9AEW9-F1
#
_entry.id   AF-A0A6F9AEW9-F1
#
_cell.length_a   1.000
_cell.length_b   1.000
_cell.length_c   1.000
_cell.angle_alpha   90.00
_cell.angle_beta   90.00
_cell.angle_gamma   90.00
#
_symmetry.space_group_name_H-M   'P 1'
#
loop_
_entity.id
_entity.type
_entity.pdbx_description
1 polymer ?
#
loop_
_entity_poly.entity_id
_entity_poly.type
_entity_poly.pdbx_seq_one_letter_code
_entity_poly.pdbx_strand_id
1 'polypeptide(L)'
;MAASMELRCWGGDWGLPSVHTDSLIVLAYANFSGAKLTVTPIDWTWRTLTGAVPELVCQGSTVTEPAQILNFLRKQRFNADYELSARQGADTMAYIALLEEKLRPALLHTFWVDAENYANLTRPWFASHSPFPLNFLVPGRHANMALSRILLTKGESPLHTITEVEGKVGETPLHTITEVKIYSEAKECLNLLSHRLGTAYYFFGNTPSSLDAFVFGSVAPLHKASLPSSPLQSHLRQLDNLQRFCDHILNAHFSSHPGSPQSVHETVDANLQKLTQLVNKESNLIEKMDHNLRSSPQHKPLRADPRSRPSLGNDKSSTPA
;
A
#
# COMPACT_ATOMS: atom_id res chain seq x y z
N MET A 1 -11.60 -5.75 32.00
CA MET A 1 -11.63 -4.77 30.89
C MET A 1 -11.87 -5.54 29.60
N ALA A 2 -12.60 -5.00 28.63
CA ALA A 2 -12.57 -5.56 27.27
C ALA A 2 -11.15 -5.37 26.71
N ALA A 3 -10.62 -6.35 25.98
CA ALA A 3 -9.30 -6.21 25.39
C ALA A 3 -9.35 -5.19 24.24
N SER A 4 -8.33 -4.33 24.17
CA SER A 4 -8.15 -3.41 23.05
C SER A 4 -7.90 -4.20 21.77
N MET A 5 -8.74 -3.97 20.77
CA MET A 5 -8.56 -4.48 19.41
C MET A 5 -7.94 -3.36 18.57
N GLU A 6 -6.68 -3.54 18.18
CA GLU A 6 -5.94 -2.59 17.34
C GLU A 6 -6.03 -3.04 15.89
N LEU A 7 -6.39 -2.13 14.98
CA LEU A 7 -6.40 -2.38 13.55
C LEU A 7 -5.35 -1.51 12.87
N ARG A 8 -4.32 -2.14 12.30
CA ARG A 8 -3.31 -1.46 11.48
C ARG A 8 -3.75 -1.49 10.03
N CYS A 9 -3.91 -0.32 9.43
CA CYS A 9 -4.34 -0.21 8.04
C CYS A 9 -3.80 1.02 7.33
N TRP A 10 -3.94 1.03 6.00
CA TRP A 10 -3.71 2.22 5.19
C TRP A 10 -4.66 3.35 5.59
N GLY A 11 -4.14 4.57 5.63
CA GLY A 11 -4.91 5.78 5.93
C GLY A 11 -5.99 6.09 4.89
N GLY A 12 -6.87 7.03 5.27
CA GLY A 12 -7.96 7.52 4.44
C GLY A 12 -7.55 8.67 3.52
N ASP A 13 -8.16 8.69 2.33
CA ASP A 13 -8.17 9.79 1.37
C ASP A 13 -9.40 9.61 0.46
N TRP A 14 -9.66 10.52 -0.48
CA TRP A 14 -10.78 10.50 -1.43
C TRP A 14 -12.16 10.52 -0.74
N GLY A 15 -12.22 11.00 0.51
CA GLY A 15 -13.42 10.93 1.35
C GLY A 15 -13.70 9.53 1.92
N LEU A 16 -12.74 8.61 1.86
CA LEU A 16 -12.82 7.27 2.45
C LEU A 16 -11.96 7.18 3.73
N PRO A 17 -12.34 6.37 4.73
CA PRO A 17 -11.53 6.12 5.92
C PRO A 17 -10.30 5.25 5.64
N SER A 18 -10.24 4.58 4.48
CA SER A 18 -9.05 3.93 3.92
C SER A 18 -9.17 3.84 2.41
N VAL A 19 -8.08 4.10 1.67
CA VAL A 19 -8.04 3.87 0.20
C VAL A 19 -7.87 2.40 -0.17
N HIS A 20 -7.44 1.55 0.77
CA HIS A 20 -7.14 0.15 0.52
C HIS A 20 -8.38 -0.74 0.74
N THR A 21 -8.77 -1.49 -0.30
CA THR A 21 -9.97 -2.35 -0.31
C THR A 21 -10.12 -3.19 0.96
N ASP A 22 -9.14 -4.03 1.29
CA ASP A 22 -9.24 -4.97 2.41
C ASP A 22 -9.38 -4.27 3.77
N SER A 23 -8.73 -3.12 3.89
CA SER A 23 -8.81 -2.28 5.08
C SER A 23 -10.18 -1.63 5.22
N LEU A 24 -10.76 -1.18 4.11
CA LEU A 24 -12.09 -0.59 4.06
C LEU A 24 -13.20 -1.60 4.37
N ILE A 25 -13.05 -2.87 3.91
CA ILE A 25 -13.95 -3.99 4.26
C ILE A 25 -13.97 -4.20 5.78
N VAL A 26 -12.80 -4.28 6.42
CA VAL A 26 -12.70 -4.51 7.87
C VAL A 26 -13.25 -3.31 8.66
N LEU A 27 -12.94 -2.07 8.26
CA LEU A 27 -13.46 -0.86 8.90
C LEU A 27 -14.99 -0.77 8.83
N ALA A 28 -15.57 -1.07 7.66
CA ALA A 28 -17.02 -1.09 7.48
C ALA A 28 -17.68 -2.17 8.35
N TYR A 29 -17.20 -3.41 8.27
CA TYR A 29 -17.74 -4.51 9.09
C TYR A 29 -17.63 -4.24 10.59
N ALA A 30 -16.53 -3.65 11.05
CA ALA A 30 -16.34 -3.28 12.44
C ALA A 30 -17.39 -2.26 12.89
N ASN A 31 -17.67 -1.26 12.07
CA ASN A 31 -18.71 -0.27 12.34
C ASN A 31 -20.11 -0.92 12.37
N PHE A 32 -20.43 -1.75 11.38
CA PHE A 32 -21.72 -2.46 11.27
C PHE A 32 -22.00 -3.38 12.46
N SER A 33 -20.97 -4.06 12.96
CA SER A 33 -21.05 -4.96 14.13
C SER A 33 -20.89 -4.25 15.48
N GLY A 34 -20.69 -2.92 15.50
CA GLY A 34 -20.44 -2.16 16.73
C GLY A 34 -19.08 -2.42 17.40
N ALA A 35 -18.14 -3.05 16.68
CA ALA A 35 -16.81 -3.34 17.18
C ALA A 35 -15.97 -2.06 17.29
N LYS A 36 -15.62 -1.68 18.52
CA LYS A 36 -14.72 -0.55 18.80
C LYS A 36 -13.27 -0.98 18.52
N LEU A 37 -12.76 -0.58 17.35
CA LEU A 37 -11.36 -0.78 16.96
C LEU A 37 -10.57 0.50 17.18
N THR A 38 -9.37 0.38 17.76
CA THR A 38 -8.37 1.45 17.73
C THR A 38 -7.64 1.37 16.39
N VAL A 39 -7.96 2.28 15.48
CA VAL A 39 -7.26 2.34 14.18
C VAL A 39 -5.89 2.96 14.37
N THR A 40 -4.86 2.27 13.89
CA THR A 40 -3.47 2.72 13.91
C THR A 40 -2.91 2.73 12.48
N PRO A 41 -1.96 3.63 12.17
CA PRO A 41 -1.25 3.56 10.90
C PRO A 41 -0.43 2.28 10.81
N ILE A 42 -0.02 1.93 9.59
CA ILE A 42 0.84 0.78 9.32
C ILE A 42 2.15 0.87 10.12
N ASP A 43 2.57 -0.26 10.68
CA ASP A 43 3.91 -0.45 11.23
C ASP A 43 4.96 -0.34 10.10
N TRP A 44 5.70 0.77 10.09
CA TRP A 44 6.72 1.11 9.08
C TRP A 44 8.09 0.45 9.30
N THR A 45 8.16 -0.64 10.07
CA THR A 45 9.36 -1.50 10.09
C THR A 45 9.53 -2.26 8.78
N TRP A 46 10.69 -2.88 8.56
CA TRP A 46 10.91 -3.77 7.39
C TRP A 46 9.90 -4.93 7.28
N ARG A 47 9.09 -5.20 8.33
CA ARG A 47 7.93 -6.09 8.28
C ARG A 47 6.88 -5.64 7.25
N THR A 48 6.73 -4.35 6.93
CA THR A 48 5.77 -3.91 5.90
C THR A 48 6.07 -4.53 4.53
N LEU A 49 7.34 -4.85 4.25
CA LEU A 49 7.75 -5.50 2.99
C LEU A 49 7.45 -7.00 2.94
N THR A 50 6.92 -7.62 4.00
CA THR A 50 6.56 -9.04 4.02
C THR A 50 5.16 -9.32 4.53
N GLY A 51 4.64 -8.48 5.44
CA GLY A 51 3.29 -8.58 5.98
C GLY A 51 2.18 -8.24 4.97
N ALA A 52 0.97 -8.68 5.32
CA ALA A 52 -0.27 -8.25 4.67
C ALA A 52 -0.98 -7.22 5.54
N VAL A 53 -1.69 -6.30 4.90
CA VAL A 53 -2.47 -5.22 5.53
C VAL A 53 -3.91 -5.34 5.03
N PRO A 54 -4.96 -5.22 5.86
CA PRO A 54 -4.95 -4.86 7.29
C PRO A 54 -4.30 -5.91 8.21
N GLU A 55 -3.85 -5.49 9.40
CA GLU A 55 -3.37 -6.37 10.48
C GLU A 55 -4.21 -6.07 11.73
N LEU A 56 -5.09 -7.00 12.15
CA LEU A 56 -5.80 -6.91 13.43
C LEU A 56 -4.95 -7.56 14.52
N VAL A 57 -4.64 -6.79 15.56
CA VAL A 57 -3.90 -7.23 16.74
C VAL A 57 -4.81 -7.21 17.97
N CYS A 58 -4.94 -8.36 18.64
CA CYS A 58 -5.74 -8.49 19.86
C CYS A 58 -5.16 -9.58 20.79
N GLN A 59 -4.85 -9.22 22.03
CA GLN A 59 -4.31 -10.15 23.06
C GLN A 59 -3.10 -10.99 22.60
N GLY A 60 -2.21 -10.42 21.77
CA GLY A 60 -1.05 -11.12 21.21
C GLY A 60 -1.36 -12.07 20.05
N SER A 61 -2.62 -12.17 19.62
CA SER A 61 -3.00 -12.79 18.35
C SER A 61 -3.02 -11.74 17.22
N THR A 62 -2.55 -12.14 16.05
CA THR A 62 -2.51 -11.31 14.84
C THR A 62 -3.26 -12.00 13.71
N VAL A 63 -4.14 -11.28 13.02
CA VAL A 63 -4.94 -11.80 11.89
C VAL A 63 -4.96 -10.77 10.76
N THR A 64 -4.73 -11.17 9.51
CA THR A 64 -4.49 -10.24 8.39
C THR A 64 -5.50 -10.29 7.24
N GLU A 65 -6.05 -11.46 6.90
CA GLU A 65 -7.03 -11.56 5.83
C GLU A 65 -8.42 -11.05 6.29
N PRO A 66 -9.15 -10.23 5.48
CA PRO A 66 -10.48 -9.72 5.86
C PRO A 66 -11.46 -10.80 6.29
N ALA A 67 -11.56 -11.91 5.55
CA ALA A 67 -12.44 -13.02 5.93
C ALA A 67 -12.06 -13.65 7.28
N GLN A 68 -10.77 -13.75 7.59
CA GLN A 68 -10.29 -14.26 8.88
C GLN A 68 -10.52 -13.24 10.01
N ILE A 69 -10.30 -11.94 9.76
CA ILE A 69 -10.55 -10.84 10.70
C ILE A 69 -12.04 -10.77 11.06
N LEU A 70 -12.92 -10.84 10.06
CA LEU A 70 -14.37 -10.90 10.25
C LEU A 70 -14.77 -12.13 11.09
N ASN A 71 -14.21 -13.30 10.79
CA ASN A 71 -14.43 -14.51 11.60
C ASN A 71 -13.88 -14.39 13.03
N PHE A 72 -12.79 -13.66 13.25
CA PHE A 72 -12.29 -13.34 14.59
C PHE A 72 -13.26 -12.43 15.35
N LEU A 73 -13.74 -11.35 14.72
CA LEU A 73 -14.73 -10.44 15.30
C LEU A 73 -16.04 -11.17 15.66
N ARG A 74 -16.54 -12.05 14.78
CA ARG A 74 -17.70 -12.92 15.06
C ARG A 74 -17.49 -13.77 16.33
N LYS A 75 -16.31 -14.37 16.51
CA LYS A 75 -15.94 -15.12 17.73
C LYS A 75 -15.92 -14.23 18.99
N GLN A 76 -15.53 -12.97 18.84
CA GLN A 76 -15.58 -11.95 19.90
C GLN A 76 -16.98 -11.32 20.11
N ARG A 77 -18.04 -11.95 19.59
CA ARG A 77 -19.45 -11.50 19.66
C ARG A 77 -19.80 -10.26 18.80
N PHE A 78 -18.90 -9.80 17.94
CA PHE A 78 -19.18 -8.75 16.96
C PHE A 78 -19.61 -9.37 15.63
N ASN A 79 -20.92 -9.62 15.48
CA ASN A 79 -21.51 -10.25 14.31
C ASN A 79 -22.54 -9.34 13.64
N ALA A 80 -22.21 -8.80 12.46
CA ALA A 80 -23.17 -8.04 11.63
C ALA A 80 -24.21 -8.96 10.96
N ASP A 81 -23.93 -10.27 10.85
CA ASP A 81 -24.77 -11.23 10.14
C ASP A 81 -25.80 -11.93 11.05
N TYR A 82 -26.04 -11.42 12.26
CA TYR A 82 -26.86 -12.10 13.28
C TYR A 82 -28.32 -12.34 12.85
N GLU A 83 -28.88 -11.42 12.05
CA GLU A 83 -30.27 -11.47 11.57
C GLU A 83 -30.42 -12.24 10.23
N LEU A 84 -29.32 -12.71 9.63
CA LEU A 84 -29.38 -13.38 8.32
C LEU A 84 -29.94 -14.80 8.45
N SER A 85 -30.93 -15.11 7.62
CA SER A 85 -31.35 -16.48 7.38
C SER A 85 -30.25 -17.32 6.74
N ALA A 86 -30.32 -18.65 6.89
CA ALA A 86 -29.36 -19.57 6.27
C ALA A 86 -29.22 -19.39 4.75
N ARG A 87 -30.31 -18.99 4.07
CA ARG A 87 -30.28 -18.64 2.64
C ARG A 87 -29.48 -17.37 2.37
N GLN A 88 -29.71 -16.30 3.14
CA GLN A 88 -28.95 -15.05 3.00
C GLN A 88 -27.46 -15.26 3.36
N GLY A 89 -27.15 -16.14 4.31
CA GLY A 89 -25.77 -16.55 4.60
C GLY A 89 -25.10 -17.29 3.44
N ALA A 90 -25.83 -18.17 2.74
CA ALA A 90 -25.34 -18.82 1.52
C ALA A 90 -25.16 -17.81 0.37
N ASP A 91 -26.15 -16.94 0.14
CA ASP A 91 -26.08 -15.86 -0.84
C ASP A 91 -24.88 -14.94 -0.55
N THR A 92 -24.61 -14.60 0.71
CA THR A 92 -23.45 -13.81 1.15
C THR A 92 -22.13 -14.43 0.69
N MET A 93 -21.93 -15.73 0.94
CA MET A 93 -20.72 -16.42 0.51
C MET A 93 -20.59 -16.46 -1.02
N ALA A 94 -21.70 -16.66 -1.73
CA ALA A 94 -21.71 -16.66 -3.20
C ALA A 94 -21.34 -15.29 -3.79
N TYR A 95 -21.89 -14.19 -3.25
CA TYR A 95 -21.54 -12.83 -3.71
C TYR A 95 -20.12 -12.42 -3.32
N ILE A 96 -19.60 -12.83 -2.16
CA ILE A 96 -18.19 -12.60 -1.79
C ILE A 96 -17.24 -13.36 -2.75
N ALA A 97 -17.56 -14.61 -3.09
CA ALA A 97 -16.80 -15.36 -4.10
C ALA A 97 -16.87 -14.69 -5.49
N LEU A 98 -18.04 -14.17 -5.89
CA LEU A 98 -18.20 -13.41 -7.13
C LEU A 98 -17.35 -12.14 -7.14
N LEU A 99 -17.31 -11.38 -6.04
CA LEU A 99 -16.46 -10.20 -5.89
C LEU A 99 -14.97 -10.55 -6.05
N GLU A 100 -14.51 -11.59 -5.37
CA GLU A 100 -13.10 -12.02 -5.38
C GLU A 100 -12.65 -12.57 -6.74
N GLU A 101 -13.53 -13.27 -7.45
CA GLU A 101 -13.24 -13.85 -8.77
C GLU A 101 -13.38 -12.83 -9.91
N LYS A 102 -14.43 -12.00 -9.90
CA LYS A 102 -14.79 -11.16 -11.06
C LYS A 102 -14.41 -9.69 -10.90
N LEU A 103 -14.66 -9.08 -9.74
CA LEU A 103 -14.39 -7.64 -9.53
C LEU A 103 -12.95 -7.37 -9.06
N ARG A 104 -12.44 -8.17 -8.12
CA ARG A 104 -11.13 -7.94 -7.49
C ARG A 104 -9.95 -7.93 -8.48
N PRO A 105 -9.87 -8.80 -9.51
CA PRO A 105 -8.81 -8.71 -10.52
C PRO A 105 -8.86 -7.40 -11.32
N ALA A 106 -10.06 -6.89 -11.63
CA ALA A 106 -10.21 -5.63 -12.35
C ALA A 106 -9.86 -4.41 -11.50
N LEU A 107 -10.17 -4.43 -10.19
CA LEU A 107 -9.71 -3.39 -9.26
C LEU A 107 -8.18 -3.40 -9.14
N LEU A 108 -7.57 -4.58 -8.99
CA LEU A 108 -6.12 -4.72 -8.96
C LEU A 108 -5.47 -4.19 -10.25
N HIS A 109 -6.05 -4.50 -11.42
CA HIS A 109 -5.59 -3.97 -12.69
C HIS A 109 -5.71 -2.43 -12.73
N THR A 110 -6.90 -1.91 -12.43
CA THR A 110 -7.23 -0.47 -12.48
C THR A 110 -6.27 0.37 -11.62
N PHE A 111 -5.93 -0.08 -10.40
CA PHE A 111 -5.11 0.71 -9.48
C PHE A 111 -3.62 0.44 -9.61
N TRP A 112 -3.19 -0.78 -9.94
CA TRP A 112 -1.79 -1.21 -9.81
C TRP A 112 -1.10 -1.64 -11.10
N VAL A 113 -1.84 -1.77 -12.21
CA VAL A 113 -1.30 -2.26 -13.51
C VAL A 113 -1.51 -1.25 -14.63
N ASP A 114 -2.69 -0.63 -14.69
CA ASP A 114 -2.98 0.46 -15.62
C ASP A 114 -1.94 1.58 -15.45
N ALA A 115 -1.22 1.87 -16.54
CA ALA A 115 -0.05 2.74 -16.50
C ALA A 115 -0.39 4.18 -16.12
N GLU A 116 -1.54 4.71 -16.57
CA GLU A 116 -1.94 6.09 -16.28
C GLU A 116 -2.39 6.23 -14.83
N ASN A 117 -3.22 5.31 -14.34
CA ASN A 117 -3.69 5.30 -12.96
C ASN A 117 -2.56 5.03 -11.97
N TYR A 118 -1.68 4.07 -12.27
CA TYR A 118 -0.55 3.75 -11.41
C TYR A 118 0.45 4.91 -11.33
N ALA A 119 0.82 5.51 -12.47
CA ALA A 119 1.80 6.60 -12.49
C ALA A 119 1.30 7.90 -11.85
N ASN A 120 0.02 8.26 -12.08
CA ASN A 120 -0.50 9.58 -11.70
C ASN A 120 -1.32 9.61 -10.41
N LEU A 121 -1.89 8.48 -9.97
CA LEU A 121 -2.69 8.40 -8.74
C LEU A 121 -2.08 7.44 -7.71
N THR A 122 -1.97 6.15 -8.02
CA THR A 122 -1.68 5.12 -7.02
C THR A 122 -0.25 5.21 -6.50
N ARG A 123 0.76 5.13 -7.37
CA ARG A 123 2.16 5.16 -6.94
C ARG A 123 2.52 6.44 -6.17
N PRO A 124 2.15 7.66 -6.61
CA PRO A 124 2.41 8.88 -5.85
C PRO A 124 1.79 8.84 -4.46
N TRP A 125 0.54 8.40 -4.33
CA TRP A 125 -0.16 8.33 -3.05
C TRP A 125 0.47 7.34 -2.07
N PHE A 126 0.72 6.10 -2.52
CA PHE A 126 1.31 5.07 -1.66
C PHE A 126 2.78 5.38 -1.32
N ALA A 127 3.50 6.09 -2.20
CA ALA A 127 4.86 6.57 -1.92
C ALA A 127 4.91 7.76 -0.94
N SER A 128 3.97 8.71 -1.00
CA SER A 128 3.94 9.83 -0.05
C SER A 128 3.52 9.41 1.36
N HIS A 129 2.72 8.36 1.47
CA HIS A 129 2.25 7.81 2.74
C HIS A 129 3.21 6.80 3.39
N SER A 130 4.36 6.49 2.78
CA SER A 130 5.38 5.60 3.34
C SER A 130 6.71 6.35 3.55
N PRO A 131 7.48 6.06 4.61
CA PRO A 131 8.72 6.76 4.89
C PRO A 131 9.84 6.31 3.95
N PHE A 132 10.85 7.16 3.76
CA PHE A 132 12.11 6.76 3.13
C PHE A 132 12.80 5.64 3.95
N PRO A 133 13.31 4.56 3.33
CA PRO A 133 13.36 4.26 1.89
C PRO A 133 12.20 3.38 1.39
N LEU A 134 11.23 3.03 2.24
CA LEU A 134 10.12 2.14 1.91
C LEU A 134 9.22 2.70 0.79
N ASN A 135 9.13 4.02 0.64
CA ASN A 135 8.43 4.69 -0.46
C ASN A 135 8.86 4.27 -1.87
N PHE A 136 10.11 3.84 -2.06
CA PHE A 136 10.56 3.30 -3.35
C PHE A 136 10.19 1.83 -3.56
N LEU A 137 9.95 1.08 -2.48
CA LEU A 137 9.82 -0.38 -2.50
C LEU A 137 8.36 -0.84 -2.38
N VAL A 138 7.59 -0.21 -1.48
CA VAL A 138 6.21 -0.61 -1.14
C VAL A 138 5.27 -0.52 -2.35
N PRO A 139 5.20 0.57 -3.13
CA PRO A 139 4.33 0.62 -4.32
C PRO A 139 4.68 -0.44 -5.36
N GLY A 140 5.97 -0.64 -5.64
CA GLY A 140 6.44 -1.66 -6.59
C GLY A 140 6.13 -3.08 -6.13
N ARG A 141 6.25 -3.37 -4.83
CA ARG A 141 5.82 -4.66 -4.24
C ARG A 141 4.32 -4.87 -4.43
N HIS A 142 3.49 -3.88 -4.12
CA HIS A 142 2.04 -3.98 -4.29
C HIS A 142 1.65 -4.18 -5.77
N ALA A 143 2.30 -3.50 -6.71
CA ALA A 143 2.11 -3.73 -8.14
C ALA A 143 2.45 -5.17 -8.57
N ASN A 144 3.61 -5.69 -8.14
CA ASN A 144 4.01 -7.07 -8.40
C ASN A 144 3.06 -8.10 -7.77
N MET A 145 2.55 -7.85 -6.56
CA MET A 145 1.53 -8.70 -5.91
C MET A 145 0.18 -8.64 -6.63
N ALA A 146 -0.24 -7.46 -7.11
CA ALA A 146 -1.46 -7.30 -7.90
C ALA A 146 -1.39 -8.09 -9.21
N LEU A 147 -0.30 -7.93 -9.98
CA LEU A 147 -0.02 -8.71 -11.19
C LEU A 147 -0.05 -10.21 -10.90
N SER A 148 0.73 -10.67 -9.91
CA SER A 148 0.82 -12.09 -9.53
C SER A 148 -0.56 -12.69 -9.23
N ARG A 149 -1.42 -11.95 -8.53
CA ARG A 149 -2.78 -12.40 -8.19
C ARG A 149 -3.71 -12.44 -9.40
N ILE A 150 -3.65 -11.45 -10.30
CA ILE A 150 -4.42 -11.45 -11.55
C ILE A 150 -4.06 -12.67 -12.40
N LEU A 151 -2.77 -12.95 -12.56
CA LEU A 151 -2.24 -14.07 -13.35
C LEU A 151 -2.68 -15.42 -12.76
N LEU A 152 -2.58 -15.59 -11.43
CA LEU A 152 -3.04 -16.80 -10.73
C LEU A 152 -4.56 -17.01 -10.85
N THR A 153 -5.37 -15.95 -10.80
CA THR A 153 -6.83 -16.06 -10.92
C THR A 153 -7.28 -16.29 -12.37
N LYS A 154 -6.64 -15.67 -13.37
CA LYS A 154 -7.08 -15.76 -14.77
C LYS A 154 -6.36 -16.82 -15.61
N GLY A 155 -5.32 -17.46 -15.05
CA GLY A 155 -4.68 -18.65 -15.64
C GLY A 155 -3.71 -18.35 -16.78
N GLU A 156 -3.26 -17.12 -16.90
CA GLU A 156 -2.38 -16.65 -17.99
C GLU A 156 -0.98 -16.33 -17.43
N SER A 157 0.08 -16.73 -18.13
CA SER A 157 1.46 -16.75 -17.62
C SER A 157 2.25 -15.50 -18.03
N PRO A 158 3.01 -14.85 -17.12
CA PRO A 158 3.81 -13.67 -17.42
C PRO A 158 5.20 -14.05 -17.99
N LEU A 159 5.24 -14.78 -19.09
CA LEU A 159 6.41 -14.71 -19.97
C LEU A 159 6.13 -13.63 -21.00
N HIS A 160 6.44 -12.38 -20.64
CA HIS A 160 7.00 -11.30 -21.48
C HIS A 160 7.00 -9.97 -20.71
N THR A 161 7.98 -9.82 -19.81
CA THR A 161 8.67 -8.53 -19.63
C THR A 161 10.13 -8.80 -19.96
N ILE A 162 10.80 -7.84 -20.63
CA ILE A 162 12.15 -8.00 -21.23
C ILE A 162 12.15 -8.82 -22.55
N THR A 163 11.39 -8.38 -23.57
CA THR A 163 11.82 -8.33 -25.00
C THR A 163 10.74 -7.66 -25.85
N GLU A 164 10.48 -6.37 -25.64
CA GLU A 164 9.75 -5.54 -26.63
C GLU A 164 10.75 -4.87 -27.60
N VAL A 165 11.47 -5.70 -28.35
CA VAL A 165 12.20 -5.33 -29.56
C VAL A 165 12.02 -6.49 -30.54
N GLU A 166 11.79 -6.17 -31.82
CA GLU A 166 11.57 -7.13 -32.94
C GLU A 166 10.19 -7.82 -33.01
N GLY A 167 9.18 -6.96 -33.14
CA GLY A 167 8.06 -7.04 -34.09
C GLY A 167 7.69 -8.35 -34.81
N LYS A 168 6.41 -8.71 -34.68
CA LYS A 168 5.62 -9.34 -35.74
C LYS A 168 4.21 -8.77 -35.79
N VAL A 169 3.75 -8.47 -37.00
CA VAL A 169 2.43 -7.92 -37.30
C VAL A 169 1.41 -9.07 -37.34
N GLY A 170 0.29 -8.96 -36.62
CA GLY A 170 -0.90 -9.79 -36.86
C GLY A 170 -1.65 -10.28 -35.62
N GLU A 171 -1.02 -10.33 -34.45
CA GLU A 171 -1.66 -10.82 -33.22
C GLU A 171 -1.93 -9.66 -32.25
N THR A 172 -3.18 -9.52 -31.81
CA THR A 172 -3.54 -8.61 -30.71
C THR A 172 -2.77 -9.04 -29.46
N PRO A 173 -2.00 -8.15 -28.79
CA PRO A 173 -1.20 -8.54 -27.65
C PRO A 173 -2.05 -9.24 -26.58
N LEU A 174 -1.60 -10.40 -26.11
CA LEU A 174 -2.35 -11.26 -25.20
C LEU A 174 -2.88 -10.48 -23.98
N HIS A 175 -2.05 -9.59 -23.43
CA HIS A 175 -2.38 -8.65 -22.35
C HIS A 175 -3.69 -7.88 -22.59
N THR A 176 -3.93 -7.39 -23.81
CA THR A 176 -5.14 -6.64 -24.16
C THR A 176 -6.40 -7.53 -24.12
N ILE A 177 -6.27 -8.81 -24.47
CA ILE A 177 -7.37 -9.78 -24.43
C ILE A 177 -7.72 -10.10 -22.97
N THR A 178 -6.71 -10.32 -22.12
CA THR A 178 -6.87 -10.53 -20.67
C THR A 178 -7.56 -9.33 -20.02
N GLU A 179 -7.11 -8.12 -20.34
CA GLU A 179 -7.66 -6.86 -19.83
C GLU A 179 -9.14 -6.68 -20.21
N VAL A 180 -9.48 -6.83 -21.49
CA VAL A 180 -10.87 -6.74 -21.97
C VAL A 180 -11.77 -7.76 -21.28
N LYS A 181 -11.29 -9.00 -21.08
CA LYS A 181 -12.03 -10.06 -20.36
C LYS A 181 -12.23 -9.70 -18.89
N ILE A 182 -11.18 -9.27 -18.19
CA ILE A 182 -11.23 -8.87 -16.77
C ILE A 182 -12.23 -7.72 -16.57
N TYR A 183 -12.19 -6.69 -17.40
CA TYR A 183 -13.15 -5.58 -17.29
C TYR A 183 -14.57 -5.99 -17.68
N SER A 184 -14.77 -6.87 -18.67
CA SER A 184 -16.09 -7.41 -19.02
C SER A 184 -16.73 -8.15 -17.84
N GLU A 185 -15.96 -9.08 -17.25
CA GLU A 185 -16.35 -9.87 -16.07
C GLU A 185 -16.68 -8.98 -14.85
N ALA A 186 -15.90 -7.92 -14.62
CA ALA A 186 -16.16 -6.97 -13.54
C ALA A 186 -17.42 -6.12 -13.78
N LYS A 187 -17.69 -5.71 -15.03
CA LYS A 187 -18.93 -4.99 -15.38
C LYS A 187 -20.17 -5.87 -15.17
N GLU A 188 -20.10 -7.15 -15.54
CA GLU A 188 -21.15 -8.12 -15.25
C GLU A 188 -21.37 -8.29 -13.74
N CYS A 189 -20.29 -8.41 -12.95
CA CYS A 189 -20.37 -8.45 -11.49
C CYS A 189 -21.06 -7.20 -10.91
N LEU A 190 -20.69 -5.99 -11.36
CA LEU A 190 -21.34 -4.76 -10.93
C LEU A 190 -22.83 -4.72 -11.31
N ASN A 191 -23.20 -5.21 -12.50
CA ASN A 191 -24.60 -5.30 -12.92
C ASN A 191 -25.40 -6.27 -12.02
N LEU A 192 -24.83 -7.44 -11.69
CA LEU A 192 -25.46 -8.41 -10.78
C LEU A 192 -25.65 -7.84 -9.37
N LEU A 193 -24.66 -7.12 -8.85
CA LEU A 193 -24.74 -6.43 -7.56
C LEU A 193 -25.79 -5.31 -7.58
N SER A 194 -25.83 -4.50 -8.64
CA SER A 194 -26.83 -3.45 -8.83
C SER A 194 -28.25 -4.04 -8.90
N HIS A 195 -28.45 -5.11 -9.68
CA HIS A 195 -29.73 -5.82 -9.75
C HIS A 195 -30.14 -6.41 -8.39
N ARG A 196 -29.19 -6.99 -7.64
CA ARG A 196 -29.45 -7.58 -6.32
C ARG A 196 -29.81 -6.54 -5.26
N LEU A 197 -29.14 -5.38 -5.27
CA LEU A 197 -29.44 -4.26 -4.36
C LEU A 197 -30.78 -3.60 -4.70
N GLY A 198 -31.08 -3.44 -5.99
CA GLY A 198 -32.31 -2.79 -6.46
C GLY A 198 -32.44 -1.37 -5.94
N THR A 199 -33.49 -1.12 -5.14
CA THR A 199 -33.76 0.18 -4.49
C THR A 199 -33.42 0.23 -3.00
N ALA A 200 -32.90 -0.87 -2.43
CA ALA A 200 -32.57 -0.95 -1.01
C ALA A 200 -31.28 -0.17 -0.66
N TYR A 201 -31.11 0.13 0.63
CA TYR A 201 -29.89 0.71 1.18
C TYR A 201 -28.84 -0.36 1.58
N TYR A 202 -29.27 -1.60 1.78
CA TYR A 202 -28.42 -2.76 2.10
C TYR A 202 -28.90 -4.02 1.37
N PHE A 203 -28.01 -5.00 1.16
CA PHE A 203 -28.26 -6.20 0.34
C PHE A 203 -29.28 -7.20 0.92
N PHE A 204 -29.58 -7.11 2.22
CA PHE A 204 -30.44 -8.05 2.93
C PHE A 204 -31.54 -7.44 3.81
N GLY A 205 -31.72 -6.11 3.77
CA GLY A 205 -32.80 -5.44 4.49
C GLY A 205 -32.46 -4.00 4.91
N ASN A 206 -32.74 -3.68 6.17
CA ASN A 206 -32.51 -2.34 6.75
C ASN A 206 -31.24 -2.28 7.62
N THR A 207 -30.61 -3.42 7.90
CA THR A 207 -29.39 -3.54 8.69
C THR A 207 -28.21 -3.94 7.78
N PRO A 208 -27.02 -3.35 7.96
CA PRO A 208 -25.84 -3.71 7.17
C PRO A 208 -25.26 -5.06 7.59
N SER A 209 -24.86 -5.86 6.61
CA SER A 209 -24.27 -7.20 6.79
C SER A 209 -22.80 -7.26 6.37
N SER A 210 -22.18 -8.45 6.50
CA SER A 210 -20.84 -8.67 5.92
C SER A 210 -20.80 -8.51 4.40
N LEU A 211 -21.87 -8.85 3.66
CA LEU A 211 -21.91 -8.63 2.22
C LEU A 211 -21.79 -7.14 1.89
N ASP A 212 -22.51 -6.29 2.63
CA ASP A 212 -22.46 -4.84 2.45
C ASP A 212 -21.03 -4.32 2.68
N ALA A 213 -20.29 -4.88 3.65
CA ALA A 213 -18.91 -4.49 3.91
C ALA A 213 -17.95 -4.87 2.77
N PHE A 214 -18.11 -6.07 2.20
CA PHE A 214 -17.32 -6.53 1.05
C PHE A 214 -17.63 -5.73 -0.24
N VAL A 215 -18.91 -5.47 -0.52
CA VAL A 215 -19.31 -4.64 -1.68
C VAL A 215 -18.83 -3.20 -1.49
N PHE A 216 -19.04 -2.60 -0.32
CA PHE A 216 -18.58 -1.25 -0.03
C PHE A 216 -17.07 -1.10 -0.17
N GLY A 217 -16.29 -1.97 0.48
CA GLY A 217 -14.83 -1.90 0.42
C GLY A 217 -14.25 -2.11 -0.98
N SER A 218 -14.95 -2.84 -1.85
CA SER A 218 -14.58 -3.06 -3.25
C SER A 218 -14.99 -1.90 -4.17
N VAL A 219 -16.21 -1.38 -4.01
CA VAL A 219 -16.81 -0.40 -4.92
C VAL A 219 -16.46 1.04 -4.54
N ALA A 220 -16.33 1.36 -3.26
CA ALA A 220 -16.11 2.74 -2.81
C ALA A 220 -14.77 3.35 -3.28
N PRO A 221 -13.62 2.63 -3.29
CA PRO A 221 -12.38 3.15 -3.88
C PRO A 221 -12.54 3.47 -5.36
N LEU A 222 -13.18 2.58 -6.12
CA LEU A 222 -13.47 2.78 -7.55
C LEU A 222 -14.45 3.96 -7.79
N HIS A 223 -15.40 4.18 -6.87
CA HIS A 223 -16.35 5.29 -6.96
C HIS A 223 -15.69 6.65 -6.66
N LYS A 224 -14.81 6.73 -5.64
CA LYS A 224 -14.25 7.99 -5.14
C LYS A 224 -12.91 8.40 -5.75
N ALA A 225 -12.10 7.46 -6.23
CA ALA A 225 -10.78 7.76 -6.79
C ALA A 225 -10.85 8.64 -8.05
N SER A 226 -10.00 9.67 -8.14
CA SER A 226 -9.84 10.49 -9.35
C SER A 226 -8.94 9.77 -10.37
N LEU A 227 -9.48 8.75 -11.04
CA LEU A 227 -8.77 7.90 -12.01
C LEU A 227 -8.69 8.56 -13.40
N PRO A 228 -7.48 8.78 -13.97
CA PRO A 228 -7.31 9.19 -15.36
C PRO A 228 -7.93 8.17 -16.35
N SER A 229 -7.50 6.91 -16.27
CA SER A 229 -8.04 5.80 -17.06
C SER A 229 -9.23 5.18 -16.31
N SER A 230 -10.43 5.43 -16.82
CA SER A 230 -11.68 5.13 -16.11
C SER A 230 -12.67 4.17 -16.82
N PRO A 231 -12.29 3.10 -17.56
CA PRO A 231 -13.26 2.19 -18.21
C PRO A 231 -14.26 1.53 -17.25
N LEU A 232 -13.80 1.09 -16.08
CA LEU A 232 -14.64 0.42 -15.08
C LEU A 232 -15.41 1.42 -14.21
N GLN A 233 -14.78 2.54 -13.84
CA GLN A 233 -15.43 3.63 -13.11
C GLN A 233 -16.54 4.29 -13.95
N SER A 234 -16.35 4.44 -15.27
CA SER A 234 -17.38 4.97 -16.17
C SER A 234 -18.59 4.04 -16.29
N HIS A 235 -18.40 2.73 -16.16
CA HIS A 235 -19.51 1.77 -16.04
C HIS A 235 -20.22 1.91 -14.69
N LEU A 236 -19.47 2.00 -13.59
CA LEU A 236 -20.04 2.21 -12.25
C LEU A 236 -20.86 3.52 -12.15
N ARG A 237 -20.47 4.58 -12.87
CA ARG A 237 -21.23 5.84 -12.97
C ARG A 237 -22.62 5.68 -13.59
N GLN A 238 -22.90 4.57 -14.28
CA GLN A 238 -24.23 4.26 -14.84
C GLN A 238 -25.12 3.49 -13.83
N LEU A 239 -24.56 3.09 -12.67
CA LEU A 239 -25.22 2.28 -11.66
C LEU A 239 -25.49 3.14 -10.40
N ASP A 240 -26.42 4.08 -10.51
CA ASP A 240 -26.75 5.07 -9.47
C ASP A 240 -27.06 4.47 -8.09
N ASN A 241 -27.62 3.25 -8.06
CA ASN A 241 -27.93 2.59 -6.79
C ASN A 241 -26.67 2.11 -6.04
N LEU A 242 -25.62 1.66 -6.74
CA LEU A 242 -24.33 1.31 -6.11
C LEU A 242 -23.58 2.55 -5.61
N GLN A 243 -23.66 3.67 -6.35
CA GLN A 243 -23.10 4.95 -5.90
C GLN A 243 -23.81 5.44 -4.64
N ARG A 244 -25.16 5.47 -4.66
CA ARG A 244 -25.99 5.83 -3.50
C ARG A 244 -25.75 4.93 -2.30
N PHE A 245 -25.49 3.64 -2.51
CA PHE A 245 -25.11 2.68 -1.47
C PHE A 245 -23.78 3.04 -0.81
N CYS A 246 -22.74 3.35 -1.60
CA CYS A 246 -21.46 3.81 -1.06
C CYS A 246 -21.60 5.12 -0.28
N ASP A 247 -22.35 6.09 -0.81
CA ASP A 247 -22.62 7.36 -0.12
C ASP A 247 -23.46 7.17 1.15
N HIS A 248 -24.44 6.27 1.13
CA HIS A 248 -25.25 5.96 2.31
C HIS A 248 -24.38 5.38 3.43
N ILE A 249 -23.49 4.43 3.12
CA ILE A 249 -22.59 3.83 4.13
C ILE A 249 -21.61 4.87 4.68
N LEU A 250 -21.01 5.71 3.83
CA LEU A 250 -20.15 6.82 4.29
C LEU A 250 -20.91 7.76 5.23
N ASN A 251 -22.11 8.17 4.83
CA ASN A 251 -22.91 9.12 5.61
C ASN A 251 -23.44 8.52 6.92
N ALA A 252 -23.87 7.27 6.93
CA ALA A 252 -24.44 6.60 8.12
C ALA A 252 -23.37 6.15 9.13
N HIS A 253 -22.20 5.70 8.65
CA HIS A 253 -21.20 5.04 9.50
C HIS A 253 -19.91 5.85 9.71
N PHE A 254 -19.57 6.78 8.82
CA PHE A 254 -18.27 7.47 8.84
C PHE A 254 -18.31 9.00 8.99
N SER A 255 -19.49 9.63 8.93
CA SER A 255 -19.66 11.10 9.08
C SER A 255 -19.10 11.72 10.37
N SER A 256 -18.98 10.94 11.45
CA SER A 256 -18.56 11.44 12.76
C SER A 256 -17.08 11.18 13.04
N HIS A 257 -16.18 11.98 12.45
CA HIS A 257 -14.79 12.11 12.89
C HIS A 257 -14.31 13.57 12.91
N PRO A 258 -14.61 14.34 13.98
CA PRO A 258 -13.79 15.48 14.39
C PRO A 258 -12.49 14.93 14.99
N GLY A 259 -11.60 14.46 14.12
CA GLY A 259 -10.43 13.68 14.52
C GLY A 259 -9.56 13.33 13.33
N SER A 260 -8.97 14.35 12.70
CA SER A 260 -7.88 14.13 11.77
C SER A 260 -6.76 13.34 12.48
N PRO A 261 -6.24 12.24 11.90
CA PRO A 261 -4.94 11.77 12.32
C PRO A 261 -3.96 12.91 12.08
N GLN A 262 -3.19 13.29 13.11
CA GLN A 262 -2.22 14.37 12.99
C GLN A 262 -1.32 14.11 11.79
N SER A 263 -1.23 15.10 10.90
CA SER A 263 -0.67 14.94 9.57
C SER A 263 0.77 14.45 9.65
N VAL A 264 1.01 13.23 9.14
CA VAL A 264 2.35 12.62 9.02
C VAL A 264 3.33 13.57 8.31
N HIS A 265 2.80 14.45 7.44
CA HIS A 265 3.49 15.60 6.86
C HIS A 265 4.33 16.41 7.87
N GLU A 266 3.76 16.86 9.00
CA GLU A 266 4.51 17.68 9.98
C GLU A 266 5.71 16.92 10.56
N THR A 267 5.57 15.61 10.78
CA THR A 267 6.67 14.77 11.27
C THR A 267 7.70 14.44 10.19
N VAL A 268 7.28 14.30 8.93
CA VAL A 268 8.19 14.10 7.79
C VAL A 268 8.98 15.38 7.52
N ASP A 269 8.31 16.54 7.49
CA ASP A 269 8.93 17.85 7.29
C ASP A 269 9.90 18.18 8.44
N ALA A 270 9.54 17.89 9.71
CA ALA A 270 10.44 18.03 10.85
C ALA A 270 11.65 17.08 10.78
N ASN A 271 11.50 15.86 10.25
CA ASN A 271 12.61 14.92 10.09
C ASN A 271 13.51 15.29 8.91
N LEU A 272 12.95 15.80 7.82
CA LEU A 272 13.71 16.31 6.68
C LEU A 272 14.52 17.55 7.07
N GLN A 273 13.92 18.49 7.83
CA GLN A 273 14.63 19.64 8.40
C GLN A 273 15.80 19.22 9.32
N LYS A 274 15.62 18.19 10.15
CA LYS A 274 16.72 17.63 10.98
C LYS A 274 17.84 17.03 10.14
N LEU A 275 17.52 16.32 9.06
CA LEU A 275 18.51 15.81 8.11
C LEU A 275 19.28 16.94 7.41
N THR A 276 18.59 17.99 6.95
CA THR A 276 19.24 19.17 6.36
C THR A 276 20.14 19.89 7.37
N GLN A 277 19.72 20.02 8.64
CA GLN A 277 20.57 20.57 9.70
C GLN A 277 21.81 19.70 9.99
N LEU A 278 21.68 18.38 9.98
CA LEU A 278 22.80 17.45 10.15
C LEU A 278 23.83 17.58 9.03
N VAL A 279 23.38 17.55 7.77
CA VAL A 279 24.27 17.71 6.60
C VAL A 279 24.98 19.07 6.65
N ASN A 280 24.27 20.17 6.88
CA ASN A 280 24.89 21.48 7.02
C ASN A 280 25.89 21.57 8.19
N LYS A 281 25.64 20.86 9.29
CA LYS A 281 26.55 20.79 10.44
C LYS A 281 27.83 20.02 10.10
N GLU A 282 27.72 18.91 9.37
CA GLU A 282 28.89 18.16 8.89
C GLU A 282 29.71 18.96 7.88
N SER A 283 29.08 19.62 6.91
CA SER A 283 29.80 20.50 5.96
C SER A 283 30.60 21.60 6.67
N ASN A 284 30.01 22.26 7.66
CA ASN A 284 30.70 23.26 8.50
C ASN A 284 31.86 22.67 9.33
N LEU A 285 31.76 21.41 9.75
CA LEU A 285 32.83 20.70 10.47
C LEU A 285 34.00 20.36 9.53
N ILE A 286 33.70 19.88 8.32
CA ILE A 286 34.70 19.59 7.28
C ILE A 286 35.44 20.87 6.87
N GLU A 287 34.72 21.98 6.65
CA GLU A 287 35.32 23.27 6.28
C GLU A 287 36.22 23.82 7.39
N LYS A 288 35.81 23.69 8.66
CA LYS A 288 36.66 24.02 9.82
C LYS A 288 37.88 23.10 9.93
N MET A 289 37.78 21.83 9.57
CA MET A 289 38.93 20.92 9.55
C MET A 289 39.91 21.29 8.44
N ASP A 290 39.45 21.57 7.22
CA ASP A 290 40.31 22.04 6.12
C ASP A 290 40.99 23.37 6.47
N HIS A 291 40.26 24.32 7.06
CA HIS A 291 40.85 25.58 7.50
C HIS A 291 41.92 25.38 8.59
N ASN A 292 41.69 24.48 9.57
CA ASN A 292 42.70 24.14 10.59
C ASN A 292 43.93 23.45 9.98
N LEU A 293 43.75 22.57 8.99
CA LEU A 293 44.85 21.94 8.26
C LEU A 293 45.67 22.97 7.47
N ARG A 294 45.02 23.95 6.84
CA ARG A 294 45.68 25.07 6.14
C ARG A 294 46.38 26.06 7.06
N SER A 295 45.88 26.27 8.28
CA SER A 295 46.51 27.16 9.27
C SER A 295 47.54 26.46 10.16
N SER A 296 47.74 25.16 10.02
CA SER A 296 48.73 24.42 10.80
C SER A 296 50.15 24.82 10.36
N PRO A 297 51.06 25.20 11.30
CA PRO A 297 52.38 25.70 10.94
C PRO A 297 53.23 24.58 10.32
N GLN A 298 53.51 24.70 9.02
CA GLN A 298 54.39 23.77 8.31
C GLN A 298 55.78 23.75 8.95
N HIS A 299 56.22 22.58 9.43
CA HIS A 299 57.59 22.36 9.85
C HIS A 299 58.53 22.58 8.65
N LYS A 300 59.33 23.65 8.68
CA LYS A 300 60.40 23.86 7.70
C LYS A 300 61.38 22.68 7.77
N PRO A 301 61.72 22.02 6.65
CA PRO A 301 62.78 21.03 6.65
C PRO A 301 64.12 21.69 6.96
N LEU A 302 64.90 21.05 7.85
CA LEU A 302 66.21 21.52 8.27
C LEU A 302 67.16 21.51 7.06
N ARG A 303 67.82 22.64 6.77
CA ARG A 303 68.94 22.67 5.81
C ARG A 303 70.12 21.90 6.41
N ALA A 304 70.70 20.98 5.64
CA ALA A 304 71.95 20.33 6.01
C ALA A 304 73.14 21.26 5.83
N ASP A 305 73.99 21.39 6.86
CA ASP A 305 75.23 22.17 6.82
C ASP A 305 76.41 21.28 6.34
N PRO A 306 77.24 21.73 5.40
CA PRO A 306 78.38 20.95 4.92
C PRO A 306 79.71 21.43 5.56
N ARG A 307 80.31 20.64 6.47
CA ARG A 307 81.79 20.49 6.67
C ARG A 307 82.17 19.64 7.90
N SER A 308 82.63 18.41 7.66
CA SER A 308 83.77 17.80 8.38
C SER A 308 84.23 16.47 7.75
N ARG A 309 85.50 16.40 7.33
CA ARG A 309 86.31 15.16 7.18
C ARG A 309 86.98 14.87 8.55
N PRO A 310 87.68 13.74 8.82
CA PRO A 310 88.14 12.63 7.95
C PRO A 310 87.36 11.31 8.27
N SER A 311 87.83 10.05 8.21
CA SER A 311 89.15 9.39 7.99
C SER A 311 88.99 7.96 7.44
N LEU A 312 90.11 7.25 7.18
CA LEU A 312 90.16 5.86 6.73
C LEU A 312 89.76 4.84 7.83
N GLY A 313 89.17 3.72 7.39
CA GLY A 313 89.02 2.48 8.15
C GLY A 313 88.76 1.33 7.17
N ASN A 314 89.80 0.54 6.88
CA ASN A 314 89.79 -0.51 5.87
C ASN A 314 89.53 -1.86 6.57
N ASP A 315 88.55 -2.65 6.14
CA ASP A 315 88.56 -4.09 6.45
C ASP A 315 87.83 -4.97 5.42
N LYS A 316 88.22 -6.24 5.40
CA LYS A 316 88.12 -7.14 4.24
C LYS A 316 86.99 -8.17 4.37
N SER A 317 86.68 -8.78 3.21
CA SER A 317 86.19 -10.17 3.05
C SER A 317 84.78 -10.49 3.57
N SER A 318 84.06 -11.50 3.07
CA SER A 318 84.11 -12.19 1.77
C SER A 318 82.77 -12.91 1.59
N THR A 319 82.31 -13.06 0.35
CA THR A 319 81.26 -14.03 0.00
C THR A 319 81.76 -15.47 0.23
N PRO A 320 80.85 -16.44 0.35
CA PRO A 320 80.95 -17.57 -0.56
C PRO A 320 79.61 -17.97 -1.20
N ALA A 321 79.71 -18.85 -2.21
CA ALA A 321 78.62 -19.68 -2.69
C ALA A 321 78.38 -20.87 -1.75
#